data_AF-A0AAN7WCG0-F1
#
_entry.id   AF-A0AAN7WCG0-F1
#
_cell.length_a   1.000
_cell.length_b   1.000
_cell.length_c   1.000
_cell.angle_alpha   90.00
_cell.angle_beta   90.00
_cell.angle_gamma   90.00
#
_symmetry.space_group_name_H-M   'P 1'
#
loop_
_entity.id
_entity.type
_entity.pdbx_description
1 polymer ?
#
loop_
_entity_poly.entity_id
_entity_poly.type
_entity_poly.pdbx_seq_one_letter_code
_entity_poly.pdbx_strand_id
1 'polypeptide(L)'
;MEQALAAGADLGQDTSFSPAADGAKSKSSTQNDNPQPPNLLTIPAELRKDIYELVFKHSYSVVNLLEASPPSKNLLLTCKEIYYGTRQAYKTAYQIYWRDTQFTLDAYGPSIDRLSEADIASIRHIRLCLNNRRLDGRRLPDSLVYRVDLERHANREWWQTSTGGKRQLVDFPQVTRHG
;
A
#
# COMPACT_ATOMS: atom_id res chain seq x y z
N MET A 1 -53.18 -41.22 2.54
CA MET A 1 -52.20 -42.07 1.83
C MET A 1 -50.85 -41.66 2.37
N GLU A 2 -50.38 -42.36 3.39
CA GLU A 2 -49.54 -43.57 3.24
C GLU A 2 -48.14 -43.17 2.79
N GLN A 3 -47.17 -43.21 3.72
CA GLN A 3 -46.24 -44.32 3.99
C GLN A 3 -44.92 -44.04 3.23
N ALA A 4 -43.78 -43.85 3.90
CA ALA A 4 -43.03 -44.70 4.83
C ALA A 4 -42.09 -45.71 4.14
N LEU A 5 -41.03 -46.03 4.88
CA LEU A 5 -39.94 -47.01 4.70
C LEU A 5 -38.72 -46.54 3.90
N ALA A 6 -37.49 -46.44 4.41
CA ALA A 6 -36.71 -47.08 5.51
C ALA A 6 -35.68 -48.11 5.01
N ALA A 7 -34.68 -48.30 5.89
CA ALA A 7 -33.57 -49.25 5.92
C ALA A 7 -32.34 -48.84 5.11
N GLY A 8 -31.14 -48.70 5.68
CA GLY A 8 -30.62 -49.21 6.97
C GLY A 8 -29.41 -50.10 6.72
N ALA A 9 -28.66 -50.37 7.81
CA ALA A 9 -27.53 -51.30 7.96
C ALA A 9 -26.13 -50.70 7.65
N ASP A 10 -25.07 -50.86 8.47
CA ASP A 10 -24.90 -51.55 9.75
C ASP A 10 -23.44 -51.38 10.24
N LEU A 11 -23.26 -51.51 11.56
CA LEU A 11 -22.10 -51.94 12.38
C LEU A 11 -20.67 -51.84 11.78
N GLY A 12 -19.66 -51.31 12.44
CA GLY A 12 -19.37 -51.28 13.88
C GLY A 12 -17.91 -51.68 14.09
N GLN A 13 -17.28 -51.15 15.15
CA GLN A 13 -16.32 -51.81 16.05
C GLN A 13 -15.31 -50.82 16.63
N ASP A 14 -15.48 -50.59 17.92
CA ASP A 14 -14.48 -50.15 18.86
C ASP A 14 -13.31 -51.15 18.89
N THR A 15 -12.08 -50.66 19.00
CA THR A 15 -11.07 -51.31 19.85
C THR A 15 -10.04 -50.29 20.32
N SER A 16 -9.93 -50.26 21.64
CA SER A 16 -8.96 -49.55 22.47
C SER A 16 -7.50 -49.89 22.16
N PHE A 17 -6.61 -48.90 22.26
CA PHE A 17 -5.27 -49.12 22.81
C PHE A 17 -4.89 -47.97 23.76
N SER A 18 -4.46 -48.37 24.96
CA SER A 18 -4.14 -47.55 26.13
C SER A 18 -2.64 -47.15 26.17
N PRO A 19 -2.21 -46.31 27.15
CA PRO A 19 -1.01 -45.46 27.09
C PRO A 19 0.25 -46.06 27.72
N ALA A 20 1.43 -45.51 27.40
CA ALA A 20 2.45 -45.00 28.33
C ALA A 20 3.85 -44.88 27.69
N ALA A 21 4.52 -43.77 28.03
CA ALA A 21 5.98 -43.54 28.18
C ALA A 21 6.97 -44.12 27.16
N ASP A 22 7.79 -43.27 26.53
CA ASP A 22 9.16 -43.07 27.01
C ASP A 22 9.90 -41.94 26.24
N GLY A 23 10.93 -41.41 26.88
CA GLY A 23 11.55 -40.12 26.57
C GLY A 23 12.28 -40.01 25.24
N ALA A 24 12.08 -38.85 24.60
CA ALA A 24 13.11 -38.18 23.80
C ALA A 24 12.99 -36.68 24.04
N LYS A 25 13.53 -36.24 25.19
CA LYS A 25 13.73 -34.83 25.51
C LYS A 25 14.77 -34.28 24.54
N SER A 26 14.32 -33.85 23.36
CA SER A 26 15.13 -33.03 22.46
C SER A 26 15.55 -31.79 23.23
N LYS A 27 16.81 -31.79 23.67
CA LYS A 27 17.49 -30.61 24.21
C LYS A 27 17.51 -29.59 23.07
N SER A 28 16.53 -28.69 23.06
CA SER A 28 16.66 -27.42 22.34
C SER A 28 17.93 -26.78 22.86
N SER A 29 18.86 -26.57 21.93
CA SER A 29 20.12 -25.88 22.15
C SER A 29 19.87 -24.65 23.02
N THR A 30 20.54 -24.61 24.17
CA THR A 30 20.66 -23.43 25.01
C THR A 30 21.18 -22.30 24.14
N GLN A 31 20.27 -21.44 23.69
CA GLN A 31 20.59 -20.19 23.06
C GLN A 31 21.24 -19.36 24.17
N ASN A 32 22.52 -19.01 24.01
CA ASN A 32 23.18 -18.07 24.90
C ASN A 32 22.34 -16.78 24.93
N ASP A 33 21.66 -16.52 26.05
CA ASP A 33 20.93 -15.27 26.35
C ASP A 33 21.92 -14.11 26.60
N ASN A 34 22.91 -13.96 25.73
CA ASN A 34 23.64 -12.71 25.64
C ASN A 34 22.91 -11.86 24.60
N PRO A 35 22.32 -10.69 24.97
CA PRO A 35 21.63 -9.84 24.01
C PRO A 35 22.64 -9.29 23.00
N GLN A 36 22.84 -10.04 21.91
CA GLN A 36 23.72 -9.62 20.84
C GLN A 36 23.03 -8.45 20.14
N PRO A 37 23.72 -7.31 19.95
CA PRO A 37 23.11 -6.18 19.27
C PRO A 37 22.69 -6.60 17.86
N PRO A 38 21.54 -6.10 17.35
CA PRO A 38 21.09 -6.46 16.01
C PRO A 38 22.20 -6.22 14.99
N ASN A 39 22.36 -7.14 14.03
CA ASN A 39 23.43 -7.11 13.03
C ASN A 39 23.52 -5.79 12.24
N LEU A 40 22.43 -5.02 12.19
CA LEU A 40 22.40 -3.71 11.55
C LEU A 40 23.10 -2.63 12.38
N LEU A 41 23.19 -2.77 13.70
CA LEU A 41 23.81 -1.81 14.59
C LEU A 41 25.32 -2.03 14.76
N THR A 42 25.82 -3.21 14.39
CA THR A 42 27.26 -3.55 14.46
C THR A 42 28.07 -2.97 13.30
N ILE A 43 27.41 -2.57 12.21
CA ILE A 43 28.08 -1.94 11.06
C ILE A 43 28.29 -0.42 11.27
N PRO A 44 29.30 0.18 10.59
CA PRO A 44 29.56 1.62 10.64
C PRO A 44 28.34 2.48 10.30
N ALA A 45 28.26 3.66 10.93
CA ALA A 45 27.13 4.57 10.78
C ALA A 45 26.88 5.00 9.32
N GLU A 46 27.93 5.17 8.52
CA GLU A 46 27.83 5.52 7.11
C GLU A 46 27.11 4.41 6.31
N LEU A 47 27.51 3.16 6.49
CA LEU A 47 26.87 2.02 5.82
C LEU A 47 25.42 1.82 6.28
N ARG A 48 25.11 2.09 7.57
CA ARG A 48 23.71 2.07 8.05
C ARG A 48 22.86 3.09 7.31
N LYS A 49 23.38 4.30 7.12
CA LYS A 49 22.68 5.36 6.40
C LYS A 49 22.39 4.96 4.96
N ASP A 50 23.37 4.40 4.26
CA ASP A 50 23.21 3.94 2.87
C ASP A 50 22.15 2.84 2.77
N ILE A 51 22.14 1.89 3.71
CA ILE A 51 21.10 0.86 3.79
C ILE A 51 19.73 1.49 4.01
N TYR A 52 19.61 2.48 4.90
CA TYR A 52 18.34 3.16 5.15
C TYR A 52 17.82 3.88 3.91
N GLU A 53 18.70 4.57 3.19
CA GLU A 53 18.34 5.23 1.93
C GLU A 53 17.86 4.23 0.88
N LEU A 54 18.53 3.07 0.77
CA LEU A 54 18.12 1.99 -0.12
C LEU A 54 16.77 1.38 0.26
N VAL A 55 16.51 1.18 1.56
CA VAL A 55 15.24 0.61 2.06
C VAL A 55 14.05 1.52 1.73
N PHE A 56 14.24 2.84 1.79
CA PHE A 56 13.17 3.79 1.47
C PHE A 56 13.11 4.21 0.00
N LYS A 57 14.06 3.75 -0.81
CA LYS A 57 14.11 4.07 -2.24
C LYS A 57 12.91 3.47 -2.94
N HIS A 58 12.17 4.30 -3.67
CA HIS A 58 11.03 3.87 -4.46
C HIS A 58 11.37 3.97 -5.96
N SER A 59 10.85 3.02 -6.75
CA SER A 59 10.94 3.08 -8.21
C SER A 59 9.82 3.97 -8.76
N TYR A 60 10.17 4.99 -9.54
CA TYR A 60 9.22 5.92 -10.15
C TYR A 60 8.49 5.28 -11.35
N SER A 61 7.63 4.31 -11.06
CA SER A 61 6.63 3.85 -12.02
C SER A 61 5.36 4.68 -11.91
N VAL A 62 4.46 4.58 -12.89
CA VAL A 62 3.12 5.17 -12.78
C VAL A 62 2.32 4.32 -11.78
N VAL A 63 1.81 4.96 -10.72
CA VAL A 63 1.15 4.27 -9.61
C VAL A 63 -0.32 4.67 -9.54
N ASN A 64 -1.23 3.72 -9.38
CA ASN A 64 -2.62 4.04 -9.08
C ASN A 64 -2.70 4.71 -7.70
N LEU A 65 -3.22 5.93 -7.63
CA LEU A 65 -3.29 6.74 -6.41
C LEU A 65 -3.99 6.03 -5.26
N LEU A 66 -5.01 5.22 -5.57
CA LEU A 66 -5.81 4.50 -4.58
C LEU A 66 -5.12 3.22 -4.08
N GLU A 67 -4.11 2.75 -4.81
CA GLU A 67 -3.26 1.61 -4.47
C GLU A 67 -1.85 2.06 -4.07
N ALA A 68 -1.65 3.37 -3.91
CA ALA A 68 -0.38 3.98 -3.58
C ALA A 68 0.16 3.39 -2.26
N SER A 69 1.37 2.85 -2.33
CA SER A 69 2.08 2.30 -1.18
C SER A 69 3.33 3.14 -0.93
N PRO A 70 3.27 4.16 -0.05
CA PRO A 70 4.45 4.95 0.29
C PRO A 70 5.50 4.07 1.00
N PRO A 71 6.76 4.54 1.14
CA PRO A 71 7.80 3.80 1.84
C PRO A 71 7.32 3.27 3.21
N SER A 72 7.67 2.03 3.52
CA SER A 72 7.20 1.36 4.73
C SER A 72 7.80 1.96 6.00
N LYS A 73 6.97 2.12 7.04
CA LYS A 73 7.40 2.53 8.38
C LYS A 73 8.05 1.40 9.20
N ASN A 74 8.06 0.17 8.71
CA ASN A 74 8.47 -1.00 9.50
C ASN A 74 9.86 -0.84 10.12
N LEU A 75 10.81 -0.22 9.39
CA LEU A 75 12.16 0.00 9.90
C LEU A 75 12.18 0.94 11.12
N LEU A 76 11.32 1.96 11.15
CA LEU A 76 11.19 2.90 12.27
C LEU A 76 10.66 2.24 13.54
N LEU A 77 9.95 1.11 13.39
CA LEU A 77 9.30 0.40 14.50
C LEU A 77 10.18 -0.67 15.14
N THR A 78 11.42 -0.85 14.66
CA THR A 78 12.32 -1.92 15.13
C THR A 78 12.90 -1.65 16.52
N CYS A 79 13.66 -0.55 16.70
CA CYS A 79 14.19 -0.11 17.98
C CYS A 79 14.46 1.40 18.00
N LYS A 80 14.69 1.98 19.19
CA LYS A 80 14.90 3.43 19.36
C LYS A 80 16.11 3.95 18.59
N GLU A 81 17.20 3.20 18.53
CA GLU A 81 18.42 3.60 17.82
C GLU A 81 18.19 3.68 16.32
N ILE A 82 17.54 2.67 15.74
CA ILE A 82 17.17 2.67 14.32
C ILE A 82 16.15 3.78 14.05
N TYR A 83 15.16 3.99 14.92
CA TYR A 83 14.19 5.09 14.79
C TYR A 83 14.89 6.45 14.64
N TYR A 84 15.82 6.78 15.55
CA TYR A 84 16.53 8.06 15.49
C TYR A 84 17.43 8.19 14.26
N GLY A 85 18.07 7.10 13.84
CA GLY A 85 18.91 7.09 12.64
C GLY A 85 18.13 7.21 11.33
N THR A 86 16.90 6.69 11.28
CA THR A 86 16.11 6.55 10.04
C THR A 86 15.02 7.60 9.86
N ARG A 87 14.53 8.23 10.93
CA ARG A 87 13.35 9.11 10.88
C ARG A 87 13.43 10.21 9.82
N GLN A 88 14.62 10.79 9.63
CA GLN A 88 14.82 11.88 8.67
C GLN A 88 14.83 11.34 7.24
N ALA A 89 15.55 10.24 7.00
CA ALA A 89 15.58 9.57 5.70
C ALA A 89 14.17 9.12 5.27
N TYR A 90 13.41 8.52 6.20
CA TYR A 90 12.01 8.16 5.96
C TYR A 90 11.16 9.38 5.60
N LYS A 91 11.23 10.46 6.38
CA LYS A 91 10.45 11.68 6.13
C LYS A 91 10.75 12.25 4.74
N THR A 92 12.02 12.34 4.38
CA THR A 92 12.44 12.81 3.06
C THR A 92 11.95 11.90 1.94
N ALA A 93 12.13 10.59 2.07
CA ALA A 93 11.66 9.62 1.08
C ALA A 93 10.14 9.64 0.92
N TYR A 94 9.39 9.77 2.01
CA TYR A 94 7.94 9.89 2.00
C TYR A 94 7.46 11.14 1.25
N GLN A 95 8.11 12.29 1.50
CA GLN A 95 7.81 13.53 0.79
C GLN A 95 8.14 13.42 -0.70
N ILE A 96 9.30 12.86 -1.04
CA ILE A 96 9.72 12.62 -2.43
C ILE A 96 8.74 11.70 -3.13
N TYR A 97 8.28 10.63 -2.47
CA TYR A 97 7.30 9.70 -3.03
C TYR A 97 6.04 10.43 -3.48
N TRP A 98 5.38 11.20 -2.61
CA TRP A 98 4.16 11.90 -2.99
C TRP A 98 4.40 13.02 -4.01
N ARG A 99 5.53 13.72 -3.91
CA ARG A 99 5.85 14.84 -4.79
C ARG A 99 6.18 14.40 -6.21
N ASP A 100 7.02 13.37 -6.35
CA ASP A 100 7.68 13.04 -7.61
C ASP A 100 7.06 11.83 -8.31
N THR A 101 6.22 11.04 -7.63
CA THR A 101 5.52 9.90 -8.24
C THR A 101 4.42 10.38 -9.20
N GLN A 102 4.33 9.73 -10.37
CA GLN A 102 3.23 9.95 -11.30
C GLN A 102 2.05 9.09 -10.88
N PHE A 103 1.01 9.72 -10.36
CA PHE A 103 -0.20 9.02 -9.94
C PHE A 103 -1.24 8.96 -11.06
N THR A 104 -1.94 7.85 -11.17
CA THR A 104 -3.17 7.73 -11.97
C THR A 104 -4.37 7.57 -11.06
N LEU A 105 -5.48 8.23 -11.38
CA LEU A 105 -6.73 8.11 -10.66
C LEU A 105 -7.86 7.84 -11.66
N ASP A 106 -8.61 6.77 -11.43
CA ASP A 106 -9.82 6.51 -12.20
C ASP A 106 -10.90 7.52 -11.80
N ALA A 107 -11.47 8.24 -12.77
CA ALA A 107 -12.48 9.27 -12.48
C ALA A 107 -13.80 8.71 -11.89
N TYR A 108 -14.02 7.40 -12.05
CA TYR A 108 -15.14 6.66 -11.46
C TYR A 108 -14.68 5.75 -10.32
N GLY A 109 -13.44 5.91 -9.86
CA GLY A 109 -12.85 5.14 -8.78
C GLY A 109 -13.46 5.50 -7.42
N PRO A 110 -13.16 4.70 -6.38
CA PRO A 110 -13.54 5.02 -5.01
C PRO A 110 -12.94 6.37 -4.58
N SER A 111 -13.58 6.98 -3.57
CA SER A 111 -13.18 8.28 -3.05
C SER A 111 -11.74 8.28 -2.52
N ILE A 112 -11.06 9.43 -2.67
CA ILE A 112 -9.71 9.67 -2.17
C ILE A 112 -9.67 9.96 -0.66
N ASP A 113 -10.78 9.79 0.06
CA ASP A 113 -10.91 10.04 1.51
C ASP A 113 -9.92 9.24 2.37
N ARG A 114 -9.29 8.20 1.80
CA ARG A 114 -8.23 7.42 2.47
C ARG A 114 -6.90 8.15 2.56
N LEU A 115 -6.70 9.20 1.77
CA LEU A 115 -5.48 9.99 1.77
C LEU A 115 -5.57 11.10 2.80
N SER A 116 -4.48 11.33 3.53
CA SER A 116 -4.42 12.48 4.43
C SER A 116 -4.32 13.77 3.65
N GLU A 117 -4.79 14.87 4.22
CA GLU A 117 -4.67 16.20 3.62
C GLU A 117 -3.20 16.57 3.31
N ALA A 118 -2.26 16.14 4.15
CA ALA A 118 -0.84 16.35 3.94
C ALA A 118 -0.30 15.58 2.72
N ASP A 119 -0.80 14.37 2.47
CA ASP A 119 -0.44 13.57 1.28
C ASP A 119 -0.99 14.24 0.03
N ILE A 120 -2.28 14.61 0.04
CA ILE A 120 -2.93 15.35 -1.05
C ILE A 120 -2.22 16.68 -1.33
N ALA A 121 -1.73 17.36 -0.28
CA ALA A 121 -0.94 18.58 -0.40
C ALA A 121 0.41 18.38 -1.08
N SER A 122 0.99 17.19 -0.93
CA SER A 122 2.31 16.87 -1.46
C SER A 122 2.27 16.40 -2.92
N ILE A 123 1.14 15.89 -3.39
CA ILE A 123 1.00 15.38 -4.76
C ILE A 123 1.12 16.50 -5.80
N ARG A 124 1.99 16.28 -6.80
CA ARG A 124 2.20 17.22 -7.93
C ARG A 124 1.79 16.69 -9.29
N HIS A 125 1.76 15.38 -9.47
CA HIS A 125 1.52 14.75 -10.76
C HIS A 125 0.39 13.73 -10.64
N ILE A 126 -0.84 14.15 -10.97
CA ILE A 126 -1.99 13.24 -11.08
C ILE A 126 -2.44 13.20 -12.52
N ARG A 127 -2.72 11.99 -13.01
CA ARG A 127 -3.38 11.74 -14.28
C ARG A 127 -4.75 11.15 -14.03
N LEU A 128 -5.79 11.79 -14.55
CA LEU A 128 -7.12 11.20 -14.53
C LEU A 128 -7.25 10.21 -15.69
N CYS A 129 -7.65 8.99 -15.38
CA CYS A 129 -8.00 7.96 -16.35
C CYS A 129 -9.52 7.89 -16.45
N LEU A 130 -10.06 8.32 -17.60
CA LEU A 130 -11.47 8.12 -17.94
C LEU A 130 -11.60 6.74 -18.56
N ASN A 131 -11.86 5.73 -17.73
CA ASN A 131 -12.13 4.39 -18.25
C ASN A 131 -13.45 4.40 -19.01
N ASN A 132 -13.47 3.80 -20.20
CA ASN A 132 -14.61 3.66 -21.13
C ASN A 132 -15.75 2.76 -20.58
N ARG A 133 -16.01 2.75 -19.27
CA ARG A 133 -17.17 2.04 -18.71
C ARG A 133 -18.46 2.77 -19.07
N ARG A 134 -18.90 2.53 -20.31
CA ARG A 134 -20.26 2.71 -20.85
C ARG A 134 -21.02 3.89 -20.26
N LEU A 135 -20.66 5.10 -20.69
CA LEU A 135 -21.62 6.19 -20.74
C LEU A 135 -22.69 5.79 -21.78
N ASP A 136 -23.86 5.36 -21.30
CA ASP A 136 -25.12 5.24 -22.06
C ASP A 136 -25.11 4.39 -23.34
N GLY A 137 -24.35 3.30 -23.38
CA GLY A 137 -24.40 2.33 -24.49
C GLY A 137 -23.76 2.81 -25.80
N ARG A 138 -23.12 3.99 -25.83
CA ARG A 138 -22.24 4.38 -26.93
C ARG A 138 -20.81 4.02 -26.58
N ARG A 139 -20.22 3.15 -27.38
CA ARG A 139 -18.80 2.79 -27.31
C ARG A 139 -17.99 4.03 -27.69
N LEU A 140 -17.42 4.72 -26.70
CA LEU A 140 -16.36 5.70 -26.96
C LEU A 140 -15.20 4.95 -27.63
N PRO A 141 -14.51 5.55 -28.62
CA PRO A 141 -13.39 4.89 -29.26
C PRO A 141 -12.34 4.54 -28.20
N ASP A 142 -11.79 3.32 -28.27
CA ASP A 142 -10.81 2.78 -27.32
C ASP A 142 -9.52 3.64 -27.20
N SER A 143 -9.38 4.68 -28.04
CA SER A 143 -8.22 5.57 -28.10
C SER A 143 -8.35 6.90 -27.35
N LEU A 144 -9.50 7.26 -26.77
CA LEU A 144 -9.65 8.52 -26.03
C LEU A 144 -9.29 8.36 -24.55
N VAL A 145 -8.02 8.05 -24.29
CA VAL A 145 -7.43 8.35 -22.98
C VAL A 145 -7.28 9.86 -22.92
N TYR A 146 -8.27 10.54 -22.32
CA TYR A 146 -8.11 11.93 -21.93
C TYR A 146 -7.01 12.00 -20.88
N ARG A 147 -5.78 12.27 -21.31
CA ARG A 147 -4.72 12.60 -20.38
C ARG A 147 -5.05 13.97 -19.83
N VAL A 148 -5.43 14.02 -18.57
CA VAL A 148 -5.53 15.27 -17.82
C VAL A 148 -4.39 15.24 -16.82
N ASP A 149 -3.26 15.84 -17.18
CA ASP A 149 -2.18 16.08 -16.23
C ASP A 149 -2.64 17.23 -15.33
N LEU A 150 -2.82 16.93 -14.04
CA LEU A 150 -3.18 17.86 -12.98
C LEU A 150 -1.89 18.26 -12.26
N GLU A 151 -1.45 19.50 -12.49
CA GLU A 151 -0.31 20.09 -11.78
C GLU A 151 -0.80 21.09 -10.73
N ARG A 152 -0.42 20.84 -9.47
CA ARG A 152 -0.69 21.75 -8.36
C ARG A 152 0.37 22.83 -8.29
N HIS A 153 0.01 24.08 -8.55
CA HIS A 153 0.90 25.22 -8.39
C HIS A 153 1.10 25.58 -6.90
N ALA A 154 2.33 25.92 -6.52
CA ALA A 154 2.76 26.08 -5.13
C ALA A 154 1.94 27.11 -4.31
N ASN A 155 1.23 28.03 -4.96
CA ASN A 155 0.62 29.19 -4.30
C ASN A 155 -0.90 29.36 -4.56
N ARG A 156 -1.60 28.43 -5.24
CA ARG A 156 -3.03 28.60 -5.58
C ARG A 156 -3.81 27.27 -5.68
N GLU A 157 -5.12 27.33 -5.45
CA GLU A 157 -6.08 26.19 -5.39
C GLU A 157 -6.59 25.70 -6.76
N TRP A 158 -5.98 26.12 -7.86
CA TRP A 158 -6.40 25.68 -9.19
C TRP A 158 -5.45 24.62 -9.73
N TRP A 159 -6.00 23.79 -10.61
CA TRP A 159 -5.26 22.76 -11.31
C TRP A 159 -5.20 23.12 -12.78
N GLN A 160 -4.04 22.94 -13.39
CA GLN A 160 -3.95 22.97 -14.84
C GLN A 160 -4.34 21.61 -15.37
N THR A 161 -5.15 21.56 -16.41
CA THR A 161 -5.46 20.36 -17.19
C THR A 161 -4.81 20.52 -18.56
N SER A 162 -4.23 19.45 -19.11
CA SER A 162 -3.63 19.47 -20.44
C SER A 162 -4.22 18.38 -21.32
N THR A 163 -5.25 18.68 -22.11
CA THR A 163 -5.88 17.72 -23.03
C THR A 163 -5.41 17.99 -24.45
N GLY A 164 -4.73 17.04 -25.09
CA GLY A 164 -4.33 17.15 -26.51
C GLY A 164 -3.45 18.36 -26.83
N GLY A 165 -2.58 18.77 -25.91
CA GLY A 165 -1.69 19.93 -26.07
C GLY A 165 -2.33 21.29 -25.75
N LYS A 166 -3.63 21.33 -25.45
CA LYS A 166 -4.31 22.54 -24.95
C LYS A 166 -4.30 22.53 -23.43
N ARG A 167 -3.82 23.62 -22.84
CA ARG A 167 -3.79 23.83 -21.39
C ARG A 167 -4.99 24.67 -20.97
N GLN A 168 -5.74 24.20 -19.98
CA GLN A 168 -6.87 24.93 -19.40
C GLN A 168 -6.77 24.92 -17.86
N LEU A 169 -7.04 26.06 -17.25
CA LEU A 169 -7.16 26.18 -15.79
C LEU A 169 -8.54 25.69 -15.37
N VAL A 170 -8.57 24.82 -14.37
CA VAL A 170 -9.82 24.27 -13.83
C VAL A 170 -9.78 24.44 -12.32
N ASP A 171 -10.82 25.07 -11.78
CA ASP A 171 -11.05 25.05 -10.34
C ASP A 171 -11.42 23.62 -9.95
N PHE A 172 -10.73 23.09 -8.94
CA PHE A 172 -11.01 21.73 -8.46
C PHE A 172 -12.48 21.65 -8.05
N PRO A 173 -13.18 20.52 -8.27
CA PRO A 173 -14.49 20.38 -7.65
C PRO A 173 -14.30 20.58 -6.14
N GLN A 174 -14.98 21.60 -5.62
CA GLN A 174 -15.19 21.76 -4.19
C GLN A 174 -15.65 20.39 -3.72
N VAL A 175 -14.84 19.70 -2.91
CA VAL A 175 -15.28 18.49 -2.21
C VAL A 175 -16.37 18.98 -1.26
N THR A 176 -17.60 19.05 -1.75
CA THR A 176 -18.77 19.42 -0.97
C THR A 176 -18.96 18.30 0.03
N ARG A 177 -18.46 18.53 1.25
CA ARG A 177 -18.87 17.78 2.42
C ARG A 177 -20.39 17.91 2.54
N HIS A 178 -21.12 16.88 2.16
CA HIS A 178 -22.41 16.64 2.77
C HIS A 178 -22.13 16.16 4.19
N GLY A 179 -22.30 17.07 5.15
CA GLY A 179 -22.35 16.75 6.58
C GLY A 179 -23.60 15.98 6.95
#